data_AF-A0A562J3Y6-F1
#
_entry.id   AF-A0A562J3Y6-F1
#
_cell.length_a   1.000
_cell.length_b   1.000
_cell.length_c   1.000
_cell.angle_alpha   90.00
_cell.angle_beta   90.00
_cell.angle_gamma   90.00
#
_symmetry.space_group_name_H-M   'P 1'
#
loop_
_entity.id
_entity.type
_entity.pdbx_description
1 polymer ?
#
loop_
_entity_poly.entity_id
_entity_poly.type
_entity_poly.pdbx_seq_one_letter_code
_entity_poly.pdbx_strand_id
1 'polypeptide(L)' 'MLETAALYISVIMAVFLFAYAYAEGIKIANSDEEVYGGTFILSVTAAFIFSGLTYVFI' A
#
# COMPACT_ATOMS: atom_id res chain seq x y z
N MET A 1 -23.68 2.89 7.33
CA MET A 1 -22.83 2.02 8.18
C MET A 1 -21.83 1.21 7.36
N LEU A 2 -22.27 0.45 6.34
CA LEU A 2 -21.37 -0.34 5.52
C LEU A 2 -20.39 0.51 4.70
N GLU A 3 -20.86 1.57 4.03
CA GLU A 3 -20.02 2.49 3.26
C GLU A 3 -18.96 3.19 4.12
N THR A 4 -19.36 3.67 5.31
CA THR A 4 -18.44 4.25 6.29
C THR A 4 -17.35 3.26 6.72
N ALA A 5 -17.72 2.00 6.96
CA ALA A 5 -16.74 0.96 7.27
C ALA A 5 -15.81 0.66 6.08
N ALA A 6 -16.35 0.62 4.86
CA ALA A 6 -15.57 0.43 3.63
C ALA A 6 -14.57 1.58 3.40
N LEU A 7 -14.98 2.83 3.67
CA LEU A 7 -14.10 3.99 3.63
C LEU A 7 -12.95 3.84 4.64
N TYR A 8 -13.25 3.55 5.90
CA TYR A 8 -12.21 3.40 6.93
C TYR A 8 -11.24 2.26 6.61
N ILE A 9 -11.76 1.10 6.18
CA ILE A 9 -10.92 -0.03 5.75
C ILE A 9 -10.02 0.41 4.59
N SER A 10 -10.57 1.12 3.61
CA SER A 10 -9.81 1.55 2.44
C SER A 10 -8.68 2.51 2.80
N VAL A 11 -8.96 3.49 3.67
CA VAL A 11 -7.97 4.44 4.18
C VAL A 11 -6.87 3.73 4.96
N ILE A 12 -7.25 2.87 5.93
CA ILE A 12 -6.29 2.15 6.78
C ILE A 12 -5.39 1.25 5.93
N MET A 13 -5.96 0.52 4.97
CA MET A 13 -5.20 -0.35 4.08
C MET A 13 -4.26 0.43 3.17
N ALA A 14 -4.70 1.56 2.62
CA ALA A 14 -3.83 2.42 1.81
C ALA A 14 -2.60 2.89 2.61
N VAL A 15 -2.81 3.39 3.83
CA VAL A 15 -1.71 3.84 4.70
C VAL A 15 -0.77 2.68 5.06
N PHE A 16 -1.32 1.53 5.44
CA PHE A 16 -0.55 0.34 5.75
C PHE A 16 0.33 -0.11 4.57
N LEU A 17 -0.25 -0.17 3.37
CA LEU A 17 0.45 -0.62 2.17
C LEU A 17 1.51 0.37 1.71
N PHE A 18 1.28 1.68 1.82
CA PHE A 18 2.31 2.68 1.56
C PHE A 18 3.47 2.59 2.56
N ALA A 19 3.18 2.41 3.85
CA ALA A 19 4.22 2.24 4.87
C ALA A 19 5.04 0.96 4.63
N TYR A 20 4.36 -0.13 4.26
CA TYR A 20 5.01 -1.39 3.95
C TYR A 20 5.88 -1.29 2.69
N ALA A 21 5.36 -0.70 1.62
CA ALA A 21 6.13 -0.46 0.40
C ALA A 21 7.35 0.44 0.67
N TYR A 22 7.21 1.46 1.52
CA TYR A 22 8.34 2.30 1.92
C TYR A 22 9.43 1.49 2.65
N ALA A 23 9.04 0.62 3.59
CA ALA A 23 9.98 -0.26 4.28
C ALA A 23 10.68 -1.25 3.34
N GLU A 24 9.96 -1.84 2.38
CA GLU A 24 10.55 -2.69 1.34
C GLU A 24 11.51 -1.90 0.44
N GLY A 25 11.14 -0.66 0.06
CA GLY A 25 11.99 0.24 -0.71
C GLY A 25 13.33 0.53 -0.03
N ILE A 26 13.31 0.74 1.29
CA ILE A 26 14.56 0.91 2.08
C ILE A 26 15.42 -0.35 2.02
N LYS A 27 14.82 -1.53 2.17
CA LYS A 27 15.57 -2.80 2.12
C LYS A 27 16.23 -3.00 0.76
N ILE A 28 15.52 -2.70 -0.32
CA ILE A 28 16.04 -2.76 -1.70
C ILE A 28 17.15 -1.73 -1.90
N ALA A 29 16.99 -0.51 -1.37
CA ALA A 29 17.99 0.54 -1.52
C ALA A 29 19.29 0.25 -0.75
N ASN A 30 19.20 -0.50 0.35
CA ASN A 30 20.34 -0.83 1.22
C ASN A 30 20.91 -2.23 0.97
N SER A 31 20.43 -2.98 -0.02
CA SER A 31 20.97 -4.30 -0.33
C SER A 31 22.13 -4.20 -1.31
N ASP A 32 23.26 -4.79 -0.95
CA ASP A 32 24.40 -4.97 -1.86
C ASP A 32 24.16 -6.11 -2.88
N GLU A 33 23.14 -6.94 -2.64
CA GLU A 33 22.73 -8.06 -3.49
C GLU A 33 21.46 -7.72 -4.30
N GLU A 34 21.21 -8.49 -5.36
CA GLU A 34 20.00 -8.34 -6.17
C GLU A 34 18.76 -8.76 -5.36
N VAL A 35 17.91 -7.80 -5.02
CA VAL A 35 16.66 -8.04 -4.27
C VAL A 35 15.47 -8.11 -5.22
N TYR A 36 14.65 -9.14 -5.05
CA TYR A 36 13.41 -9.31 -5.79
C TYR A 36 12.36 -8.27 -5.33
N GLY A 37 12.19 -7.20 -6.10
CA GLY A 37 11.28 -6.09 -5.80
C GLY A 37 9.78 -6.38 -5.98
N GLY A 38 9.37 -7.63 -6.20
CA GLY A 38 7.97 -7.97 -6.46
C GLY A 38 7.02 -7.56 -5.34
N THR A 39 7.43 -7.74 -4.08
CA THR A 39 6.63 -7.35 -2.91
C THR A 39 6.45 -5.83 -2.84
N PHE A 40 7.51 -5.06 -3.12
CA PHE A 40 7.45 -3.60 -3.22
C PHE A 40 6.46 -3.16 -4.29
N ILE A 41 6.57 -3.70 -5.50
CA ILE A 41 5.68 -3.35 -6.63
C ILE A 41 4.23 -3.67 -6.29
N LEU A 42 3.97 -4.86 -5.73
CA LEU A 42 2.63 -5.29 -5.36
C LEU A 42 2.03 -4.38 -4.27
N SER A 43 2.79 -4.10 -3.22
CA SER A 43 2.32 -3.29 -2.11
C SER A 43 2.09 -1.83 -2.52
N VAL A 44 2.95 -1.23 -3.35
CA VAL A 44 2.72 0.13 -3.86
C VAL A 44 1.50 0.19 -4.78
N THR A 45 1.34 -0.81 -5.66
CA THR A 45 0.18 -0.89 -6.57
C THR A 45 -1.11 -1.04 -5.79
N ALA A 46 -1.15 -1.93 -4.81
CA ALA A 46 -2.29 -2.13 -3.95
C ALA A 46 -2.59 -0.88 -3.09
N ALA A 47 -1.56 -0.15 -2.63
CA ALA A 47 -1.75 1.10 -1.90
C ALA A 47 -2.51 2.14 -2.74
N PHE A 48 -2.17 2.27 -4.02
CA PHE A 48 -2.92 3.14 -4.95
C PHE A 48 -4.34 2.66 -5.22
N ILE A 49 -4.57 1.34 -5.33
CA ILE A 49 -5.92 0.79 -5.46
C ILE A 49 -6.78 1.18 -4.25
N PHE A 50 -6.28 0.92 -3.04
CA PHE A 50 -7.01 1.24 -1.82
C PHE A 50 -7.20 2.75 -1.62
N SER A 51 -6.21 3.56 -2.01
CA SER A 51 -6.36 5.02 -2.04
C SER A 51 -7.47 5.45 -3.02
N GLY A 52 -7.54 4.86 -4.21
CA GLY A 52 -8.63 5.08 -5.16
C GLY A 52 -10.00 4.69 -4.61
N LEU A 53 -10.09 3.55 -3.91
CA LEU A 53 -11.33 3.09 -3.27
C LEU A 53 -11.85 4.07 -2.22
N THR A 54 -10.99 4.86 -1.57
CA THR A 54 -11.45 5.88 -0.61
C THR A 54 -12.38 6.92 -1.25
N TYR A 55 -12.21 7.23 -2.54
CA TYR A 55 -13.05 8.18 -3.26
C TYR A 55 -14.37 7.57 -3.77
N VAL A 56 -14.52 6.25 -3.72
CA VAL A 56 -15.74 5.54 -4.15
C VAL A 56 -16.81 5.57 -3.05
N PHE A 57 -16.40 5.70 -1.78
CA PHE A 57 -17.28 5.65 -0.61
C PHE A 57 -17.42 7.00 0.11
N ILE A 58 -17.00 8.09 -0.56
CA ILE A 58 -17.22 9.50 -0.16
C ILE A 58 -18.46 10.02 -0.89
#